data_AF-A0A3C1SHL2-F1
#
_entry.id   AF-A0A3C1SHL2-F1
#
_cell.length_a   1.000
_cell.length_b   1.000
_cell.length_c   1.000
_cell.angle_alpha   90.00
_cell.angle_beta   90.00
_cell.angle_gamma   90.00
#
_symmetry.space_group_name_H-M   'P 1'
#
loop_
_entity.id
_entity.type
_entity.pdbx_description
1 polymer ?
#
loop_
_entity_poly.entity_id
_entity_poly.type
_entity_poly.pdbx_seq_one_letter_code
_entity_poly.pdbx_strand_id
1 'polypeptide(L)'
;MLSLPESKINDFFAQIGAKENLYIPVDNTSGKANFEKWESGKTLSKALKTVRSAKDFFFPKAENLVNLKLEGKHVTVEDPRKELEDFVVFGVRACDAKSFDIVDAVYLNMTPVDSYYKNRRDHGTVITLACTEPAQTCFCSAYKIDAANPAGDVSAWLCDGTYYFKANTPKGEKLLKDVASSLSEKDDAAVSKQQEETRKKCDALPFAKLDLSKWQGKDMLKIFNSKIWDDLSATCLGCGTCTYVCPTCMCFDIRDFDTGKGVKQFRCWDSCMYSDFTQMAAANPRLSQKERFRQRFMHKLVYYPMAHEDNWQCVGCGRCLESCPIHMNIVKVVKAYNESESDGGNK
;
A
#
# COMPACT_ATOMS: atom_id res chain seq x y z
N MET A 1 -8.87 -27.64 3.17
CA MET A 1 -8.90 -26.16 3.19
C MET A 1 -10.33 -25.70 3.34
N LEU A 2 -10.58 -24.64 4.14
CA LEU A 2 -11.93 -24.09 4.30
C LEU A 2 -12.37 -23.43 3.00
N SER A 3 -13.65 -23.56 2.65
CA SER A 3 -14.16 -23.15 1.35
C SER A 3 -15.64 -22.75 1.39
N LEU A 4 -16.05 -21.95 0.40
CA LEU A 4 -17.37 -21.37 0.27
C LEU A 4 -17.71 -21.18 -1.22
N PRO A 5 -18.88 -21.60 -1.73
CA PRO A 5 -19.30 -21.25 -3.08
C PRO A 5 -19.37 -19.72 -3.29
N GLU A 6 -19.01 -19.21 -4.47
CA GLU A 6 -19.07 -17.77 -4.79
C GLU A 6 -20.48 -17.20 -4.60
N SER A 7 -21.52 -17.99 -4.88
CA SER A 7 -22.92 -17.62 -4.65
C SER A 7 -23.27 -17.36 -3.18
N LYS A 8 -22.41 -17.78 -2.25
CA LYS A 8 -22.57 -17.63 -0.79
C LYS A 8 -21.64 -16.57 -0.19
N ILE A 9 -20.88 -15.84 -1.00
CA ILE A 9 -19.94 -14.83 -0.51
C ILE A 9 -20.62 -13.70 0.29
N ASN A 10 -21.86 -13.34 -0.07
CA ASN A 10 -22.63 -12.33 0.66
C ASN A 10 -23.07 -12.83 2.04
N ASP A 11 -23.36 -14.12 2.20
CA ASP A 11 -23.71 -14.71 3.51
C ASP A 11 -22.47 -14.68 4.43
N PHE A 12 -21.28 -14.94 3.88
CA PHE A 12 -20.01 -14.81 4.59
C PHE A 12 -19.75 -13.36 5.02
N PHE A 13 -19.97 -12.38 4.14
CA PHE A 13 -19.83 -10.97 4.49
C PHE A 13 -20.84 -10.53 5.55
N ALA A 14 -22.08 -11.01 5.48
CA ALA A 14 -23.11 -10.71 6.48
C ALA A 14 -22.74 -11.23 7.87
N GLN A 15 -22.12 -12.41 7.98
CA GLN A 15 -21.68 -12.94 9.27
C GLN A 15 -20.54 -12.14 9.89
N ILE A 16 -19.58 -11.67 9.08
CA ILE A 16 -18.50 -10.78 9.56
C ILE A 16 -19.11 -9.42 9.96
N GLY A 17 -19.91 -8.82 9.07
CA GLY A 17 -20.53 -7.51 9.27
C GLY A 17 -21.50 -7.43 10.45
N ALA A 18 -21.99 -8.57 10.95
CA ALA A 18 -22.80 -8.65 12.16
C ALA A 18 -21.97 -8.55 13.47
N LYS A 19 -20.66 -8.79 13.40
CA LYS A 19 -19.74 -8.80 14.56
C LYS A 19 -18.84 -7.56 14.59
N GLU A 20 -18.34 -7.15 13.44
CA GLU A 20 -17.36 -6.07 13.31
C GLU A 20 -17.47 -5.36 11.96
N ASN A 21 -16.79 -4.23 11.81
CA ASN A 21 -16.85 -3.46 10.57
C ASN A 21 -16.13 -4.22 9.44
N LEU A 22 -16.85 -4.63 8.39
CA LEU A 22 -16.26 -5.24 7.19
C LEU A 22 -16.10 -4.19 6.08
N TYR A 23 -14.96 -4.22 5.41
CA TYR A 23 -14.68 -3.43 4.21
C TYR A 23 -14.36 -4.34 3.01
N ILE A 24 -15.01 -4.09 1.88
CA ILE A 24 -14.84 -4.84 0.63
C ILE A 24 -14.57 -3.89 -0.56
N PRO A 25 -13.90 -4.36 -1.63
CA PRO A 25 -13.86 -3.66 -2.91
C PRO A 25 -15.27 -3.56 -3.52
N VAL A 26 -15.71 -2.35 -3.84
CA VAL A 26 -16.99 -2.06 -4.51
C VAL A 26 -16.72 -1.17 -5.72
N ASP A 27 -17.42 -1.41 -6.83
CA ASP A 27 -17.30 -0.59 -8.02
C ASP A 27 -17.88 0.81 -7.77
N ASN A 28 -17.11 1.83 -8.13
CA ASN A 28 -17.52 3.22 -8.12
C ASN A 28 -18.16 3.63 -9.45
N THR A 29 -18.70 4.84 -9.50
CA THR A 29 -19.37 5.39 -10.69
C THR A 29 -18.48 5.53 -11.92
N SER A 30 -17.15 5.45 -11.75
CA SER A 30 -16.18 5.51 -12.84
C SER A 30 -15.72 4.12 -13.33
N GLY A 31 -16.35 3.04 -12.87
CA GLY A 31 -16.00 1.66 -13.25
C GLY A 31 -14.69 1.16 -12.65
N LYS A 32 -14.20 1.81 -11.60
CA LYS A 32 -13.03 1.35 -10.81
C LYS A 32 -13.49 0.90 -9.43
N ALA A 33 -12.68 0.12 -8.71
CA ALA A 33 -13.04 -0.30 -7.35
C ALA A 33 -12.48 0.63 -6.28
N ASN A 34 -13.25 0.87 -5.22
CA ASN A 34 -12.80 1.45 -3.95
C ASN A 34 -13.09 0.48 -2.82
N PHE A 35 -12.30 0.52 -1.75
CA PHE A 35 -12.72 -0.13 -0.52
C PHE A 35 -13.84 0.69 0.12
N GLU A 36 -14.94 0.04 0.45
CA GLU A 36 -16.07 0.64 1.15
C GLU A 36 -16.55 -0.28 2.27
N LYS A 37 -17.17 0.31 3.29
CA LYS A 37 -17.86 -0.45 4.33
C LYS A 37 -18.94 -1.30 3.67
N TRP A 38 -18.96 -2.59 3.97
CA TRP A 38 -19.97 -3.53 3.52
C TRP A 38 -21.30 -3.23 4.20
N GLU A 39 -22.36 -3.22 3.41
CA GLU A 39 -23.74 -3.08 3.82
C GLU A 39 -24.57 -4.01 2.93
N SER A 40 -25.74 -4.45 3.43
CA SER A 40 -26.62 -5.31 2.65
C SER A 40 -26.96 -4.68 1.29
N GLY A 41 -26.77 -5.44 0.21
CA GLY A 41 -26.96 -4.98 -1.17
C GLY A 41 -25.68 -4.49 -1.87
N LYS A 42 -24.58 -4.25 -1.15
CA LYS A 42 -23.28 -3.97 -1.81
C LYS A 42 -22.71 -5.25 -2.42
N THR A 43 -22.18 -5.12 -3.63
CA THR A 43 -21.61 -6.22 -4.40
C THR A 43 -20.09 -6.11 -4.45
N LEU A 44 -19.40 -7.24 -4.27
CA LEU A 44 -17.95 -7.33 -4.42
C LEU A 44 -17.55 -7.04 -5.87
N SER A 45 -16.64 -6.08 -6.03
CA SER A 45 -16.05 -5.76 -7.33
C SER A 45 -15.21 -6.91 -7.89
N LYS A 46 -15.28 -7.10 -9.21
CA LYS A 46 -14.41 -8.02 -9.96
C LYS A 46 -13.07 -7.39 -10.35
N ALA A 47 -12.84 -6.12 -10.05
CA ALA A 47 -11.60 -5.44 -10.38
C ALA A 47 -10.39 -6.10 -9.70
N LEU A 48 -9.27 -6.19 -10.43
CA LEU A 48 -8.03 -6.71 -9.86
C LEU A 48 -7.54 -5.85 -8.69
N LYS A 49 -7.62 -4.53 -8.79
CA LYS A 49 -7.12 -3.59 -7.77
C LYS A 49 -8.15 -2.50 -7.53
N THR A 50 -8.25 -2.07 -6.29
CA THR A 50 -8.86 -0.79 -5.93
C THR A 50 -7.96 0.38 -6.36
N VAL A 51 -8.55 1.56 -6.58
CA VAL A 51 -7.82 2.80 -6.95
C VAL A 51 -6.74 3.14 -5.93
N ARG A 52 -7.09 3.04 -4.64
CA ARG A 52 -6.18 3.20 -3.51
C ARG A 52 -6.05 1.89 -2.78
N SER A 53 -4.84 1.59 -2.31
CA SER A 53 -4.57 0.35 -1.58
C SER A 53 -5.26 0.33 -0.22
N ALA A 54 -5.17 -0.80 0.47
CA ALA A 54 -5.63 -0.96 1.84
C ALA A 54 -4.83 -0.13 2.89
N LYS A 55 -3.83 0.65 2.44
CA LYS A 55 -3.06 1.57 3.31
C LYS A 55 -3.98 2.54 4.06
N ASP A 56 -5.07 3.01 3.43
CA ASP A 56 -6.03 3.96 4.01
C ASP A 56 -6.57 3.54 5.39
N PHE A 57 -6.68 2.24 5.65
CA PHE A 57 -7.21 1.71 6.90
C PHE A 57 -6.24 1.86 8.07
N PHE A 58 -4.94 1.80 7.78
CA PHE A 58 -3.87 1.83 8.76
C PHE A 58 -3.17 3.18 8.84
N PHE A 59 -3.18 3.93 7.74
CA PHE A 59 -2.62 5.27 7.64
C PHE A 59 -3.61 6.18 6.91
N PRO A 60 -4.63 6.72 7.59
CA PRO A 60 -5.69 7.49 6.95
C PRO A 60 -5.20 8.82 6.39
N LYS A 61 -5.95 9.39 5.44
CA LYS A 61 -5.61 10.66 4.76
C LYS A 61 -5.45 11.84 5.71
N ALA A 62 -6.25 11.87 6.76
CA ALA A 62 -6.18 12.86 7.81
C ALA A 62 -6.51 12.20 9.15
N GLU A 63 -5.77 12.54 10.19
CA GLU A 63 -5.99 12.04 11.54
C GLU A 63 -5.68 13.10 12.57
N ASN A 64 -6.64 13.32 13.48
CA ASN A 64 -6.49 14.30 14.55
C ASN A 64 -5.50 13.77 15.59
N LEU A 65 -4.50 14.57 15.93
CA LEU A 65 -3.41 14.18 16.82
C LEU A 65 -3.56 14.77 18.22
N VAL A 66 -3.95 16.04 18.31
CA VAL A 66 -4.06 16.78 19.58
C VAL A 66 -5.14 17.86 19.43
N ASN A 67 -6.01 18.01 20.42
CA ASN A 67 -6.82 19.23 20.55
C ASN A 67 -6.25 20.11 21.67
N LEU A 68 -6.11 21.39 21.41
CA LEU A 68 -5.78 22.41 22.39
C LEU A 68 -7.02 23.27 22.59
N LYS A 69 -7.59 23.29 23.80
CA LYS A 69 -8.71 24.18 24.16
C LYS A 69 -8.21 25.40 24.90
N LEU A 70 -8.67 26.57 24.51
CA LEU A 70 -8.33 27.83 25.17
C LEU A 70 -9.53 28.37 25.96
N GLU A 71 -9.36 28.51 27.26
CA GLU A 71 -10.33 29.14 28.16
C GLU A 71 -9.65 30.31 28.89
N GLY A 72 -9.81 31.52 28.35
CA GLY A 72 -9.10 32.70 28.83
C GLY A 72 -7.58 32.55 28.64
N LYS A 73 -6.83 32.43 29.74
CA LYS A 73 -5.37 32.18 29.73
C LYS A 73 -5.01 30.72 29.99
N HIS A 74 -6.00 29.84 30.14
CA HIS A 74 -5.78 28.41 30.39
C HIS A 74 -5.82 27.63 29.07
N VAL A 75 -4.81 26.77 28.88
CA VAL A 75 -4.73 25.84 27.76
C VAL A 75 -4.90 24.43 28.29
N THR A 76 -5.91 23.72 27.78
CA THR A 76 -6.11 22.30 28.06
C THR A 76 -5.69 21.49 26.84
N VAL A 77 -4.82 20.51 27.04
CA VAL A 77 -4.41 19.55 26.01
C VAL A 77 -5.31 18.32 26.12
N GLU A 78 -6.03 18.01 25.06
CA GLU A 78 -6.87 16.82 24.97
C GLU A 78 -6.28 15.85 23.96
N ASP A 79 -6.09 14.61 24.40
CA ASP A 79 -5.74 13.49 23.55
C ASP A 79 -6.99 12.97 22.85
N PRO A 80 -7.10 13.09 21.51
CA PRO A 80 -8.27 12.63 20.77
C PRO A 80 -8.25 11.12 20.52
N ARG A 81 -7.19 10.39 20.93
CA ARG A 81 -7.09 8.95 20.73
C ARG A 81 -8.24 8.22 21.40
N LYS A 82 -8.75 7.24 20.67
CA LYS A 82 -9.72 6.25 21.16
C LYS A 82 -9.25 4.89 20.67
N GLU A 83 -9.50 3.86 21.47
CA GLU A 83 -9.38 2.49 20.99
C GLU A 83 -10.26 2.32 19.75
N LEU A 84 -9.68 1.75 18.69
CA LEU A 84 -10.43 1.49 17.47
C LEU A 84 -11.36 0.30 17.68
N GLU A 85 -12.50 0.32 16.99
CA GLU A 85 -13.29 -0.90 16.86
C GLU A 85 -12.55 -1.89 15.96
N ASP A 86 -12.67 -3.19 16.26
CA ASP A 86 -12.20 -4.26 15.38
C ASP A 86 -12.83 -4.11 13.98
N PHE A 87 -12.04 -4.39 12.96
CA PHE A 87 -12.50 -4.34 11.58
C PHE A 87 -11.79 -5.35 10.68
N VAL A 88 -12.49 -5.79 9.65
CA VAL A 88 -11.97 -6.69 8.61
C VAL A 88 -11.87 -5.97 7.28
N VAL A 89 -10.75 -6.12 6.59
CA VAL A 89 -10.59 -5.69 5.20
C VAL A 89 -10.43 -6.92 4.32
N PHE A 90 -11.42 -7.19 3.48
CA PHE A 90 -11.39 -8.32 2.54
C PHE A 90 -10.91 -7.88 1.16
N GLY A 91 -10.24 -8.77 0.43
CA GLY A 91 -9.85 -8.53 -0.96
C GLY A 91 -8.54 -7.74 -1.12
N VAL A 92 -7.73 -7.67 -0.07
CA VAL A 92 -6.39 -7.07 -0.14
C VAL A 92 -5.49 -7.93 -1.03
N ARG A 93 -4.72 -7.33 -1.94
CA ARG A 93 -3.82 -8.10 -2.83
C ARG A 93 -2.48 -8.38 -2.14
N ALA A 94 -1.78 -9.43 -2.58
CA ALA A 94 -0.47 -9.82 -2.04
C ALA A 94 0.52 -8.64 -1.93
N CYS A 95 0.58 -7.81 -2.98
CA CYS A 95 1.44 -6.62 -3.00
C CYS A 95 1.00 -5.54 -2.00
N ASP A 96 -0.29 -5.38 -1.75
CA ASP A 96 -0.79 -4.45 -0.73
C ASP A 96 -0.53 -5.01 0.68
N ALA A 97 -0.72 -6.31 0.90
CA ALA A 97 -0.37 -6.93 2.18
C ALA A 97 1.13 -6.82 2.49
N LYS A 98 2.00 -7.07 1.50
CA LYS A 98 3.45 -6.89 1.67
C LYS A 98 3.84 -5.44 1.98
N SER A 99 3.03 -4.48 1.57
CA SER A 99 3.29 -3.07 1.88
C SER A 99 3.18 -2.77 3.37
N PHE A 100 2.41 -3.54 4.12
CA PHE A 100 2.30 -3.37 5.57
C PHE A 100 3.64 -3.65 6.24
N ASP A 101 4.35 -4.71 5.90
CA ASP A 101 5.70 -4.96 6.45
C ASP A 101 6.65 -3.76 6.24
N ILE A 102 6.57 -3.12 5.07
CA ILE A 102 7.40 -1.95 4.72
C ILE A 102 7.03 -0.72 5.56
N VAL A 103 5.75 -0.54 5.87
CA VAL A 103 5.25 0.59 6.65
C VAL A 103 5.42 0.32 8.16
N ASP A 104 5.18 -0.92 8.60
CA ASP A 104 5.40 -1.45 9.94
C ASP A 104 6.87 -1.28 10.35
N ALA A 105 7.82 -1.48 9.42
CA ALA A 105 9.24 -1.24 9.66
C ALA A 105 9.56 0.17 10.14
N VAL A 106 8.77 1.18 9.74
CA VAL A 106 8.97 2.58 10.12
C VAL A 106 8.12 2.96 11.33
N TYR A 107 6.85 2.57 11.37
CA TYR A 107 5.92 3.02 12.41
C TYR A 107 5.84 2.12 13.64
N LEU A 108 6.21 0.84 13.53
CA LEU A 108 6.15 -0.13 14.63
C LEU A 108 7.54 -0.59 15.09
N ASN A 109 8.51 -0.68 14.17
CA ASN A 109 9.82 -1.26 14.48
C ASN A 109 10.91 -0.21 14.72
N MET A 110 10.57 1.08 14.65
CA MET A 110 11.44 2.18 15.08
C MET A 110 10.96 2.77 16.40
N THR A 111 11.84 3.52 17.06
CA THR A 111 11.51 4.23 18.31
C THR A 111 11.46 5.74 18.06
N PRO A 112 10.39 6.45 18.47
CA PRO A 112 9.18 5.91 19.12
C PRO A 112 8.23 5.19 18.15
N VAL A 113 7.41 4.29 18.70
CA VAL A 113 6.30 3.64 17.97
C VAL A 113 5.15 4.62 17.76
N ASP A 114 4.58 4.63 16.56
CA ASP A 114 3.39 5.43 16.27
C ASP A 114 2.13 4.77 16.83
N SER A 115 1.65 5.30 17.95
CA SER A 115 0.50 4.75 18.67
C SER A 115 -0.80 4.70 17.84
N TYR A 116 -1.00 5.64 16.91
CA TYR A 116 -2.20 5.68 16.06
C TYR A 116 -2.16 4.56 15.01
N TYR A 117 -1.01 4.38 14.37
CA TYR A 117 -0.78 3.31 13.42
C TYR A 117 -0.85 1.94 14.09
N LYS A 118 -0.22 1.79 15.27
CA LYS A 118 -0.28 0.56 16.08
C LYS A 118 -1.71 0.17 16.44
N ASN A 119 -2.51 1.11 16.96
CA ASN A 119 -3.91 0.90 17.29
C ASN A 119 -4.68 0.34 16.07
N ARG A 120 -4.51 0.93 14.88
CA ARG A 120 -5.14 0.42 13.65
C ARG A 120 -4.64 -0.97 13.25
N ARG A 121 -3.34 -1.24 13.37
CA ARG A 121 -2.76 -2.57 13.05
C ARG A 121 -3.19 -3.65 14.04
N ASP A 122 -3.44 -3.29 15.30
CA ASP A 122 -3.92 -4.20 16.34
C ASP A 122 -5.39 -4.57 16.15
N HIS A 123 -6.25 -3.63 15.72
CA HIS A 123 -7.69 -3.86 15.49
C HIS A 123 -8.06 -4.33 14.08
N GLY A 124 -7.20 -4.10 13.09
CA GLY A 124 -7.45 -4.55 11.73
C GLY A 124 -7.10 -6.03 11.52
N THR A 125 -8.01 -6.77 10.91
CA THR A 125 -7.79 -8.12 10.36
C THR A 125 -7.84 -8.08 8.83
N VAL A 126 -6.83 -8.63 8.17
CA VAL A 126 -6.68 -8.56 6.71
C VAL A 126 -6.94 -9.92 6.06
N ILE A 127 -8.01 -10.01 5.27
CA ILE A 127 -8.23 -11.13 4.35
C ILE A 127 -7.70 -10.73 2.97
N THR A 128 -6.64 -11.42 2.53
CA THR A 128 -6.11 -11.21 1.20
C THR A 128 -6.80 -12.09 0.16
N LEU A 129 -6.84 -11.63 -1.09
CA LEU A 129 -7.35 -12.40 -2.23
C LEU A 129 -6.27 -12.53 -3.30
N ALA A 130 -5.88 -13.77 -3.59
CA ALA A 130 -4.90 -14.10 -4.61
C ALA A 130 -5.29 -13.51 -5.97
N CYS A 131 -4.28 -13.12 -6.75
CA CYS A 131 -4.52 -12.71 -8.12
C CYS A 131 -4.79 -13.95 -8.98
N THR A 132 -5.60 -13.80 -10.02
CA THR A 132 -5.77 -14.82 -11.08
C THR A 132 -5.30 -14.28 -12.43
N GLU A 133 -5.59 -13.00 -12.68
CA GLU A 133 -5.20 -12.26 -13.88
C GLU A 133 -4.42 -11.01 -13.48
N PRO A 134 -3.08 -11.04 -13.41
CA PRO A 134 -2.31 -9.85 -13.12
C PRO A 134 -2.35 -8.86 -14.30
N ALA A 135 -2.37 -7.56 -14.00
CA ALA A 135 -2.34 -6.53 -15.03
C ALA A 135 -0.95 -6.40 -15.67
N GLN A 136 -0.90 -5.92 -16.92
CA GLN A 136 0.35 -5.64 -17.65
C GLN A 136 1.28 -4.64 -16.94
N THR A 137 0.72 -3.82 -16.04
CA THR A 137 1.47 -2.86 -15.21
C THR A 137 2.09 -3.48 -13.95
N CYS A 138 1.81 -4.75 -13.65
CA CYS A 138 2.32 -5.44 -12.45
C CYS A 138 3.74 -5.96 -12.65
N PHE A 139 4.53 -5.93 -11.56
CA PHE A 139 5.91 -6.40 -11.50
C PHE A 139 6.29 -6.79 -10.06
N CYS A 140 5.33 -7.34 -9.31
CA CYS A 140 5.54 -7.73 -7.92
C CYS A 140 6.54 -8.89 -7.78
N SER A 141 6.68 -9.75 -8.80
CA SER A 141 7.70 -10.80 -8.85
C SER A 141 9.14 -10.25 -8.79
N ALA A 142 9.40 -9.07 -9.36
CA ALA A 142 10.70 -8.40 -9.26
C ALA A 142 11.06 -8.03 -7.80
N TYR A 143 10.05 -7.94 -6.91
CA TYR A 143 10.21 -7.72 -5.48
C TYR A 143 10.01 -9.00 -4.66
N LYS A 144 10.08 -10.18 -5.29
CA LYS A 144 9.92 -11.50 -4.66
C LYS A 144 8.55 -11.69 -3.98
N ILE A 145 7.51 -11.03 -4.50
CA ILE A 145 6.14 -11.15 -4.00
C ILE A 145 5.38 -12.14 -4.88
N ASP A 146 4.91 -13.23 -4.27
CA ASP A 146 4.06 -14.22 -4.93
C ASP A 146 2.59 -13.72 -4.94
N ALA A 147 2.11 -13.28 -6.09
CA ALA A 147 0.73 -12.83 -6.27
C ALA A 147 -0.31 -13.96 -6.09
N ALA A 148 0.13 -15.22 -6.18
CA ALA A 148 -0.70 -16.40 -6.03
C ALA A 148 -0.79 -16.91 -4.58
N ASN A 149 0.12 -16.49 -3.71
CA ASN A 149 0.12 -16.85 -2.29
C ASN A 149 0.13 -15.56 -1.43
N PRO A 150 -1.05 -14.96 -1.20
CA PRO A 150 -1.16 -13.54 -0.86
C PRO A 150 -0.94 -13.17 0.63
N ALA A 151 -0.75 -14.15 1.52
CA ALA A 151 -0.50 -13.96 2.95
C ALA A 151 -1.61 -13.15 3.68
N GLY A 152 -1.25 -12.19 4.54
CA GLY A 152 -2.20 -11.52 5.44
C GLY A 152 -2.63 -12.40 6.62
N ASP A 153 -3.67 -11.99 7.36
CA ASP A 153 -4.21 -12.80 8.47
C ASP A 153 -4.94 -14.04 7.95
N VAL A 154 -5.65 -13.88 6.83
CA VAL A 154 -6.27 -14.97 6.06
C VAL A 154 -5.90 -14.81 4.59
N SER A 155 -5.41 -15.88 3.98
CA SER A 155 -5.28 -15.97 2.52
C SER A 155 -6.57 -16.52 1.92
N ALA A 156 -7.05 -15.91 0.83
CA ALA A 156 -8.18 -16.39 0.06
C ALA A 156 -7.86 -16.57 -1.44
N TRP A 157 -8.54 -17.52 -2.06
CA TRP A 157 -8.44 -17.86 -3.48
C TRP A 157 -9.84 -18.03 -4.07
N LEU A 158 -10.04 -17.65 -5.33
CA LEU A 158 -11.28 -17.92 -6.07
C LEU A 158 -10.94 -18.86 -7.24
N CYS A 159 -11.34 -20.12 -7.12
CA CYS A 159 -11.13 -21.16 -8.13
C CYS A 159 -12.49 -21.74 -8.54
N ASP A 160 -12.80 -21.72 -9.84
CA ASP A 160 -13.98 -22.38 -10.41
C ASP A 160 -15.29 -22.08 -9.65
N GLY A 161 -15.51 -20.81 -9.29
CA GLY A 161 -16.71 -20.36 -8.56
C GLY A 161 -16.75 -20.77 -7.08
N THR A 162 -15.61 -21.15 -6.49
CA THR A 162 -15.46 -21.47 -5.07
C THR A 162 -14.35 -20.63 -4.45
N TYR A 163 -14.66 -19.95 -3.35
CA TYR A 163 -13.64 -19.35 -2.49
C TYR A 163 -13.00 -20.40 -1.59
N TYR A 164 -11.69 -20.31 -1.43
CA TYR A 164 -10.90 -21.09 -0.48
C TYR A 164 -10.22 -20.14 0.50
N PHE A 165 -10.09 -20.56 1.76
CA PHE A 165 -9.55 -19.75 2.84
C PHE A 165 -8.52 -20.54 3.66
N LYS A 166 -7.44 -19.85 4.04
CA LYS A 166 -6.42 -20.35 4.94
C LYS A 166 -6.06 -19.28 5.95
N ALA A 167 -6.22 -19.56 7.24
CA ALA A 167 -5.69 -18.69 8.28
C ALA A 167 -4.16 -18.80 8.32
N ASN A 168 -3.49 -17.65 8.50
CA ASN A 168 -2.05 -17.56 8.64
C ASN A 168 -1.62 -17.01 10.02
N THR A 169 -2.54 -16.37 10.74
CA THR A 169 -2.28 -15.74 12.05
C THR A 169 -3.40 -16.08 13.04
N PRO A 170 -3.19 -15.88 14.36
CA PRO A 170 -4.23 -16.05 15.37
C PRO A 170 -5.48 -15.19 15.12
N LYS A 171 -5.32 -13.99 14.53
CA LYS A 171 -6.45 -13.14 14.11
C LYS A 171 -7.28 -13.82 13.03
N GLY A 172 -6.60 -14.40 12.02
CA GLY A 172 -7.27 -15.13 10.95
C GLY A 172 -7.95 -16.40 11.43
N GLU A 173 -7.34 -17.13 12.37
CA GLU A 173 -7.95 -18.32 12.99
C GLU A 173 -9.23 -17.97 13.75
N LYS A 174 -9.18 -16.90 14.57
CA LYS A 174 -10.36 -16.36 15.28
C LYS A 174 -11.46 -16.01 14.28
N LEU A 175 -11.14 -15.25 13.23
CA LEU A 175 -12.11 -14.81 12.23
C LEU A 175 -12.75 -15.98 11.49
N LEU A 176 -11.98 -16.98 11.04
CA LEU A 176 -12.52 -18.14 10.34
C LEU A 176 -13.36 -19.03 11.25
N LYS A 177 -13.02 -19.14 12.53
CA LYS A 177 -13.85 -19.81 13.54
C LYS A 177 -15.18 -19.10 13.73
N ASP A 178 -15.16 -17.76 13.72
CA ASP A 178 -16.34 -16.92 13.89
C ASP A 178 -17.38 -17.05 12.78
N VAL A 179 -16.98 -17.51 11.60
CA VAL A 179 -17.84 -17.73 10.42
C VAL A 179 -17.86 -19.19 9.96
N ALA A 180 -17.42 -20.11 10.81
CA ALA A 180 -17.25 -21.53 10.47
C ALA A 180 -18.55 -22.19 9.98
N SER A 181 -19.72 -21.73 10.44
CA SER A 181 -21.02 -22.23 10.00
C SER A 181 -21.30 -22.03 8.51
N SER A 182 -20.61 -21.11 7.85
CA SER A 182 -20.72 -20.89 6.40
C SER A 182 -19.70 -21.67 5.59
N LEU A 183 -18.68 -22.24 6.23
CA LEU A 183 -17.54 -22.81 5.55
C LEU A 183 -17.64 -24.34 5.51
N SER A 184 -17.19 -24.91 4.40
CA SER A 184 -17.05 -26.35 4.20
C SER A 184 -15.59 -26.71 3.91
N GLU A 185 -15.17 -27.92 4.23
CA GLU A 185 -13.83 -28.38 3.86
C GLU A 185 -13.80 -28.99 2.45
N LYS A 186 -12.77 -28.65 1.69
CA LYS A 186 -12.39 -29.25 0.40
C LYS A 186 -10.88 -29.47 0.33
N ASP A 187 -10.42 -30.30 -0.60
CA ASP A 187 -9.00 -30.38 -0.93
C ASP A 187 -8.48 -29.06 -1.53
N ASP A 188 -7.16 -28.93 -1.66
CA ASP A 188 -6.47 -27.73 -2.15
C ASP A 188 -5.90 -27.90 -3.57
N ALA A 189 -6.31 -28.92 -4.33
CA ALA A 189 -5.79 -29.16 -5.68
C ALA A 189 -6.14 -28.01 -6.63
N ALA A 190 -7.36 -27.46 -6.54
CA ALA A 190 -7.80 -26.31 -7.32
C ALA A 190 -6.99 -25.05 -7.00
N VAL A 191 -6.62 -24.85 -5.73
CA VAL A 191 -5.77 -23.73 -5.30
C VAL A 191 -4.36 -23.91 -5.85
N SER A 192 -3.78 -25.10 -5.73
CA SER A 192 -2.44 -25.39 -6.25
C SER A 192 -2.34 -25.15 -7.76
N LYS A 193 -3.33 -25.61 -8.52
CA LYS A 193 -3.42 -25.35 -9.97
C LYS A 193 -3.52 -23.85 -10.30
N GLN A 194 -4.43 -23.13 -9.63
CA GLN A 194 -4.56 -21.67 -9.81
C GLN A 194 -3.24 -20.95 -9.50
N GLN A 195 -2.51 -21.42 -8.49
CA GLN A 195 -1.25 -20.80 -8.12
C GLN A 195 -0.18 -20.96 -9.21
N GLU A 196 -0.03 -22.17 -9.76
CA GLU A 196 0.90 -22.41 -10.87
C GLU A 196 0.56 -21.57 -12.10
N GLU A 197 -0.73 -21.51 -12.48
CA GLU A 197 -1.19 -20.71 -13.62
C GLU A 197 -0.94 -19.21 -13.40
N THR A 198 -1.21 -18.71 -12.20
CA THR A 198 -0.99 -17.31 -11.85
C THR A 198 0.50 -16.96 -11.87
N ARG A 199 1.37 -17.83 -11.35
CA ARG A 199 2.83 -17.64 -11.40
C ARG A 199 3.34 -17.59 -12.84
N LYS A 200 2.90 -18.51 -13.71
CA LYS A 200 3.21 -18.49 -15.15
C LYS A 200 2.81 -17.16 -15.81
N LYS A 201 1.61 -16.65 -15.50
CA LYS A 201 1.15 -15.35 -16.01
C LYS A 201 2.00 -14.20 -15.50
N CYS A 202 2.37 -14.22 -14.21
CA CYS A 202 3.24 -13.20 -13.61
C CYS A 202 4.63 -13.20 -14.26
N ASP A 203 5.20 -14.38 -14.53
CA ASP A 203 6.52 -14.51 -15.17
C ASP A 203 6.53 -14.02 -16.62
N ALA A 204 5.38 -14.09 -17.30
CA ALA A 204 5.19 -13.60 -18.66
C ALA A 204 4.95 -12.09 -18.75
N LEU A 205 4.79 -11.36 -17.63
CA LEU A 205 4.57 -9.92 -17.65
C LEU A 205 5.83 -9.17 -18.15
N PRO A 206 5.65 -8.03 -18.84
CA PRO A 206 6.75 -7.29 -19.47
C PRO A 206 7.82 -6.78 -18.50
N PHE A 207 7.48 -6.69 -17.22
CA PHE A 207 8.32 -6.13 -16.17
C PHE A 207 8.66 -7.13 -15.06
N ALA A 208 8.35 -8.42 -15.25
CA ALA A 208 8.56 -9.46 -14.24
C ALA A 208 10.03 -9.62 -13.82
N LYS A 209 10.95 -9.35 -14.75
CA LYS A 209 12.40 -9.50 -14.59
C LYS A 209 13.12 -8.14 -14.49
N LEU A 210 12.49 -7.15 -13.85
CA LEU A 210 13.12 -5.84 -13.64
C LEU A 210 14.40 -6.00 -12.81
N ASP A 211 15.54 -5.58 -13.35
CA ASP A 211 16.83 -5.66 -12.67
C ASP A 211 17.02 -4.54 -11.65
N LEU A 212 17.02 -4.92 -10.37
CA LEU A 212 17.23 -4.03 -9.22
C LEU A 212 18.63 -4.16 -8.61
N SER A 213 19.54 -4.93 -9.21
CA SER A 213 20.88 -5.21 -8.66
C SER A 213 21.71 -3.95 -8.40
N LYS A 214 21.57 -2.93 -9.28
CA LYS A 214 22.23 -1.61 -9.14
C LYS A 214 21.61 -0.71 -8.07
N TRP A 215 20.51 -1.13 -7.45
CA TRP A 215 19.69 -0.33 -6.53
C TRP A 215 19.76 -0.85 -5.08
N GLN A 216 20.94 -1.27 -4.63
CA GLN A 216 21.20 -1.85 -3.29
C GLN A 216 21.97 -0.88 -2.37
N GLY A 217 21.78 0.43 -2.53
CA GLY A 217 22.37 1.43 -1.62
C GLY A 217 23.87 1.72 -1.77
N LYS A 218 24.69 0.74 -2.18
CA LYS A 218 26.17 0.85 -2.24
C LYS A 218 26.68 2.02 -3.07
N ASP A 219 26.01 2.30 -4.19
CA ASP A 219 26.35 3.36 -5.14
C ASP A 219 25.54 4.65 -4.92
N MET A 220 25.06 4.91 -3.70
CA MET A 220 24.12 6.01 -3.42
C MET A 220 24.53 7.35 -4.03
N LEU A 221 25.77 7.80 -3.82
CA LEU A 221 26.25 9.09 -4.34
C LEU A 221 26.37 9.09 -5.87
N LYS A 222 26.74 7.95 -6.46
CA LYS A 222 26.83 7.80 -7.91
C LYS A 222 25.45 7.90 -8.54
N ILE A 223 24.47 7.17 -8.00
CA ILE A 223 23.07 7.24 -8.43
C ILE A 223 22.56 8.67 -8.24
N PHE A 224 22.78 9.29 -7.08
CA PHE A 224 22.27 10.63 -6.74
C PHE A 224 22.78 11.73 -7.68
N ASN A 225 24.05 11.65 -8.07
CA ASN A 225 24.72 12.64 -8.93
C ASN A 225 24.58 12.35 -10.43
N SER A 226 23.92 11.25 -10.82
CA SER A 226 23.73 10.91 -12.23
C SER A 226 22.96 11.99 -12.98
N LYS A 227 23.42 12.32 -14.19
CA LYS A 227 22.74 13.30 -15.07
C LYS A 227 21.40 12.79 -15.60
N ILE A 228 21.12 11.49 -15.49
CA ILE A 228 19.84 10.90 -15.96
C ILE A 228 18.62 11.54 -15.28
N TRP A 229 18.80 12.11 -14.08
CA TRP A 229 17.74 12.82 -13.37
C TRP A 229 17.27 14.07 -14.10
N ASP A 230 18.13 14.73 -14.88
CA ASP A 230 17.75 15.90 -15.70
C ASP A 230 16.69 15.47 -16.73
N ASP A 231 16.95 14.41 -17.48
CA ASP A 231 16.04 13.89 -18.53
C ASP A 231 14.76 13.30 -17.93
N LEU A 232 14.89 12.48 -16.88
CA LEU A 232 13.74 11.81 -16.25
C LEU A 232 12.79 12.81 -15.58
N SER A 233 13.31 13.89 -15.00
CA SER A 233 12.48 14.86 -14.30
C SER A 233 11.81 15.88 -15.23
N ALA A 234 12.38 16.14 -16.41
CA ALA A 234 11.92 17.18 -17.34
C ALA A 234 10.44 17.05 -17.75
N THR A 235 9.91 15.83 -17.81
CA THR A 235 8.50 15.57 -18.17
C THR A 235 7.56 15.50 -16.96
N CYS A 236 8.10 15.45 -15.74
CA CYS A 236 7.30 15.25 -14.53
C CYS A 236 6.44 16.48 -14.21
N LEU A 237 5.12 16.27 -14.14
CA LEU A 237 4.16 17.32 -13.77
C LEU A 237 4.18 17.72 -12.28
N GLY A 238 4.89 16.99 -11.42
CA GLY A 238 4.88 17.23 -9.97
C GLY A 238 3.53 17.01 -9.27
N CYS A 239 2.54 16.38 -9.91
CA CYS A 239 1.17 16.24 -9.41
C CYS A 239 1.03 15.35 -8.15
N GLY A 240 1.97 14.45 -7.88
CA GLY A 240 1.95 13.58 -6.70
C GLY A 240 0.98 12.38 -6.77
N THR A 241 0.22 12.19 -7.85
CA THR A 241 -0.72 11.04 -8.00
C THR A 241 -0.06 9.71 -7.63
N CYS A 242 1.18 9.52 -8.07
CA CYS A 242 1.93 8.30 -7.85
C CYS A 242 2.36 8.09 -6.39
N THR A 243 2.41 9.11 -5.51
CA THR A 243 2.56 8.88 -4.05
C THR A 243 1.23 8.51 -3.40
N TYR A 244 0.13 9.13 -3.83
CA TYR A 244 -1.21 8.92 -3.26
C TYR A 244 -1.78 7.52 -3.53
N VAL A 245 -1.48 6.91 -4.70
CA VAL A 245 -1.91 5.54 -5.02
C VAL A 245 -0.92 4.47 -4.56
N CYS A 246 0.25 4.87 -4.03
CA CYS A 246 1.31 3.93 -3.68
C CYS A 246 1.09 3.37 -2.26
N PRO A 247 1.03 2.03 -2.11
CA PRO A 247 0.75 1.41 -0.82
C PRO A 247 1.88 1.59 0.19
N THR A 248 3.12 1.84 -0.27
CA THR A 248 4.30 1.99 0.57
C THR A 248 4.72 3.44 0.80
N CYS A 249 3.99 4.42 0.25
CA CYS A 249 4.28 5.83 0.51
C CYS A 249 3.69 6.23 1.86
N MET A 250 4.47 6.90 2.70
CA MET A 250 4.09 7.25 4.07
C MET A 250 4.47 8.69 4.45
N CYS A 251 4.61 9.56 3.45
CA CYS A 251 4.82 10.98 3.70
C CYS A 251 3.53 11.61 4.25
N PHE A 252 3.69 12.43 5.28
CA PHE A 252 2.63 13.22 5.88
C PHE A 252 3.18 14.56 6.35
N ASP A 253 2.27 15.50 6.53
CA ASP A 253 2.51 16.80 7.14
C ASP A 253 1.63 16.92 8.40
N ILE A 254 2.02 17.82 9.31
CA ILE A 254 1.23 18.14 10.50
C ILE A 254 0.78 19.59 10.37
N ARG A 255 -0.53 19.80 10.46
CA ARG A 255 -1.16 21.11 10.32
C ARG A 255 -1.99 21.43 11.55
N ASP A 256 -1.99 22.71 11.89
CA ASP A 256 -2.82 23.28 12.94
C ASP A 256 -4.04 23.96 12.31
N PHE A 257 -5.22 23.63 12.81
CA PHE A 257 -6.49 24.24 12.42
C PHE A 257 -7.06 25.06 13.58
N ASP A 258 -7.22 26.37 13.39
CA ASP A 258 -7.87 27.24 14.35
C ASP A 258 -9.38 26.98 14.38
N THR A 259 -9.90 26.64 15.56
CA THR A 259 -11.33 26.36 15.79
C THR A 259 -12.10 27.59 16.32
N GLY A 260 -11.43 28.71 16.54
CA GLY A 260 -11.95 29.90 17.21
C GLY A 260 -12.00 29.80 18.74
N LYS A 261 -11.91 28.60 19.30
CA LYS A 261 -11.85 28.33 20.75
C LYS A 261 -10.62 27.50 21.16
N GLY A 262 -9.65 27.39 20.26
CA GLY A 262 -8.52 26.48 20.39
C GLY A 262 -7.98 26.00 19.06
N VAL A 263 -7.07 25.03 19.08
CA VAL A 263 -6.37 24.49 17.90
C VAL A 263 -6.60 22.99 17.80
N LYS A 264 -6.85 22.49 16.59
CA LYS A 264 -6.78 21.06 16.28
C LYS A 264 -5.54 20.80 15.45
N GLN A 265 -4.59 20.05 16.01
CA GLN A 265 -3.45 19.58 15.27
C GLN A 265 -3.78 18.22 14.64
N PHE A 266 -3.61 18.10 13.34
CA PHE A 266 -3.87 16.87 12.60
C PHE A 266 -2.72 16.54 11.67
N ARG A 267 -2.47 15.25 11.47
CA ARG A 267 -1.63 14.78 10.36
C ARG A 267 -2.47 14.63 9.12
N CYS A 268 -1.95 15.03 7.97
CA CYS A 268 -2.53 14.72 6.67
C CYS A 268 -1.49 14.16 5.72
N TRP A 269 -1.90 13.30 4.79
CA TRP A 269 -1.00 12.79 3.76
C TRP A 269 -0.36 13.94 2.99
N ASP A 270 0.92 13.76 2.70
CA ASP A 270 1.69 14.68 1.89
C ASP A 270 2.60 13.91 0.94
N SER A 271 3.40 14.61 0.15
CA SER A 271 4.29 14.04 -0.85
C SER A 271 5.67 14.65 -0.72
N CYS A 272 6.71 13.81 -0.63
CA CYS A 272 8.10 14.26 -0.72
C CYS A 272 8.45 14.95 -2.06
N MET A 273 7.52 14.96 -3.01
CA MET A 273 7.62 15.64 -4.29
C MET A 273 7.09 17.09 -4.27
N TYR A 274 6.31 17.49 -3.26
CA TYR A 274 5.78 18.85 -3.17
C TYR A 274 6.81 19.82 -2.58
N SER A 275 6.72 21.10 -2.94
CA SER A 275 7.64 22.14 -2.47
C SER A 275 7.61 22.30 -0.96
N ASP A 276 6.40 22.27 -0.41
CA ASP A 276 6.15 22.67 0.97
C ASP A 276 6.57 21.58 1.96
N PHE A 277 6.60 20.32 1.51
CA PHE A 277 6.97 19.17 2.35
C PHE A 277 8.36 19.28 2.98
N THR A 278 9.31 19.94 2.29
CA THR A 278 10.66 20.21 2.86
C THR A 278 10.94 21.66 3.12
N GLN A 279 9.92 22.52 3.08
CA GLN A 279 10.10 23.92 3.38
C GLN A 279 10.40 24.09 4.87
N MET A 280 11.57 24.63 5.18
CA MET A 280 11.96 25.03 6.53
C MET A 280 11.90 26.56 6.64
N ALA A 281 11.95 27.09 7.87
CA ALA A 281 11.79 28.51 8.16
C ALA A 281 12.69 29.44 7.31
N ALA A 282 13.90 29.01 6.97
CA ALA A 282 14.88 29.80 6.22
C ALA A 282 15.30 29.21 4.87
N ALA A 283 14.92 27.98 4.55
CA ALA A 283 15.46 27.28 3.38
C ALA A 283 14.55 26.16 2.89
N ASN A 284 14.77 25.75 1.64
CA ASN A 284 14.22 24.52 1.10
C ASN A 284 15.40 23.67 0.55
N PRO A 285 15.67 22.48 1.09
CA PRO A 285 16.80 21.65 0.65
C PRO A 285 16.58 21.07 -0.76
N ARG A 286 15.36 21.18 -1.31
CA ARG A 286 15.01 20.72 -2.66
C ARG A 286 14.36 21.86 -3.44
N LEU A 287 15.23 22.70 -4.03
CA LEU A 287 14.84 23.95 -4.67
C LEU A 287 14.03 23.74 -5.95
N SER A 288 14.33 22.71 -6.75
CA SER A 288 13.67 22.47 -8.04
C SER A 288 12.86 21.17 -8.07
N GLN A 289 12.05 21.04 -9.12
CA GLN A 289 11.29 19.83 -9.39
C GLN A 289 12.20 18.59 -9.56
N LYS A 290 13.42 18.77 -10.05
CA LYS A 290 14.39 17.68 -10.24
C LYS A 290 14.78 17.02 -8.91
N GLU A 291 15.17 17.80 -7.91
CA GLU A 291 15.60 17.24 -6.63
C GLU A 291 14.44 16.51 -5.93
N ARG A 292 13.21 17.05 -6.06
CA ARG A 292 11.98 16.45 -5.52
C ARG A 292 11.59 15.17 -6.25
N PHE A 293 11.67 15.16 -7.58
CA PHE A 293 11.48 13.98 -8.41
C PHE A 293 12.47 12.88 -8.04
N ARG A 294 13.78 13.21 -8.00
CA ARG A 294 14.84 12.28 -7.61
C ARG A 294 14.60 11.72 -6.21
N GLN A 295 14.20 12.54 -5.24
CA GLN A 295 13.95 12.09 -3.87
C GLN A 295 12.97 10.92 -3.82
N ARG A 296 11.88 10.98 -4.60
CA ARG A 296 10.88 9.91 -4.64
C ARG A 296 11.51 8.56 -4.99
N PHE A 297 12.33 8.50 -6.03
CA PHE A 297 12.92 7.25 -6.50
C PHE A 297 14.13 6.83 -5.66
N MET A 298 14.97 7.79 -5.23
CA MET A 298 16.06 7.52 -4.30
C MET A 298 15.55 6.97 -2.97
N HIS A 299 14.46 7.52 -2.42
CA HIS A 299 13.87 6.96 -1.20
C HIS A 299 13.43 5.51 -1.41
N LYS A 300 12.79 5.21 -2.55
CA LYS A 300 12.28 3.87 -2.81
C LYS A 300 13.33 2.82 -3.11
N LEU A 301 14.36 3.22 -3.86
CA LEU A 301 15.32 2.32 -4.48
C LEU A 301 16.71 2.37 -3.85
N VAL A 302 16.99 3.35 -2.98
CA VAL A 302 18.34 3.54 -2.43
C VAL A 302 18.28 3.72 -0.91
N TYR A 303 17.65 4.80 -0.43
CA TYR A 303 17.68 5.15 0.99
C TYR A 303 16.96 4.14 1.88
N TYR A 304 15.78 3.68 1.47
CA TYR A 304 15.04 2.70 2.25
C TYR A 304 15.77 1.33 2.30
N PRO A 305 16.26 0.75 1.17
CA PRO A 305 17.14 -0.43 1.21
C PRO A 305 18.34 -0.30 2.14
N MET A 306 19.03 0.86 2.12
CA MET A 306 20.17 1.12 3.00
C MET A 306 19.82 1.04 4.49
N ALA A 307 18.59 1.43 4.86
CA ALA A 307 18.13 1.46 6.24
C ALA A 307 17.43 0.16 6.68
N HIS A 308 17.03 -0.70 5.74
CA HIS A 308 16.12 -1.82 6.00
C HIS A 308 16.56 -3.12 5.29
N GLU A 309 17.83 -3.49 5.44
CA GLU A 309 18.38 -4.79 5.00
C GLU A 309 18.11 -5.11 3.52
N ASP A 310 18.40 -4.15 2.64
CA ASP A 310 18.22 -4.28 1.19
C ASP A 310 16.76 -4.52 0.73
N ASN A 311 15.78 -4.31 1.60
CA ASN A 311 14.38 -4.31 1.20
C ASN A 311 14.04 -3.02 0.47
N TRP A 312 13.41 -3.12 -0.71
CA TRP A 312 12.93 -1.95 -1.44
C TRP A 312 11.59 -1.44 -0.93
N GLN A 313 11.39 -0.12 -0.95
CA GLN A 313 10.10 0.50 -0.60
C GLN A 313 9.11 0.46 -1.79
N CYS A 314 9.01 -0.68 -2.47
CA CYS A 314 8.10 -0.90 -3.59
C CYS A 314 7.65 -2.36 -3.59
N VAL A 315 6.42 -2.59 -4.03
CA VAL A 315 5.76 -3.91 -4.05
C VAL A 315 5.32 -4.32 -5.46
N GLY A 316 5.72 -3.57 -6.48
CA GLY A 316 5.40 -3.87 -7.89
C GLY A 316 3.91 -3.90 -8.24
N CYS A 317 3.04 -3.21 -7.50
CA CYS A 317 1.57 -3.23 -7.73
C CYS A 317 1.10 -2.54 -9.02
N GLY A 318 1.94 -1.74 -9.67
CA GLY A 318 1.62 -1.09 -10.95
C GLY A 318 0.69 0.13 -10.88
N ARG A 319 0.09 0.49 -9.73
CA ARG A 319 -0.86 1.62 -9.65
C ARG A 319 -0.27 2.95 -10.11
N CYS A 320 1.01 3.20 -9.82
CA CYS A 320 1.70 4.41 -10.26
C CYS A 320 2.00 4.43 -11.77
N LEU A 321 2.11 3.27 -12.42
CA LEU A 321 2.27 3.18 -13.88
C LEU A 321 0.95 3.54 -14.58
N GLU A 322 -0.16 3.03 -14.03
CA GLU A 322 -1.50 3.23 -14.55
C GLU A 322 -2.02 4.67 -14.35
N SER A 323 -1.74 5.26 -13.19
CA SER A 323 -2.34 6.55 -12.81
C SER A 323 -1.53 7.78 -13.25
N CYS A 324 -0.34 7.59 -13.82
CA CYS A 324 0.53 8.72 -14.20
C CYS A 324 0.08 9.30 -15.54
N PRO A 325 -0.31 10.59 -15.62
CA PRO A 325 -0.84 11.20 -16.84
C PRO A 325 0.17 11.28 -17.99
N ILE A 326 1.47 11.22 -17.68
CA ILE A 326 2.57 11.24 -18.66
C ILE A 326 3.32 9.90 -18.72
N HIS A 327 2.75 8.85 -18.12
CA HIS A 327 3.33 7.50 -18.08
C HIS A 327 4.75 7.42 -17.48
N MET A 328 5.17 8.39 -16.65
CA MET A 328 6.41 8.31 -15.87
C MET A 328 6.25 7.37 -14.70
N ASN A 329 7.24 6.50 -14.46
CA ASN A 329 7.13 5.46 -13.45
C ASN A 329 8.49 4.87 -13.04
N ILE A 330 8.48 4.05 -11.98
CA ILE A 330 9.69 3.46 -11.40
C ILE A 330 10.42 2.49 -12.34
N VAL A 331 9.69 1.78 -13.22
CA VAL A 331 10.30 0.87 -14.21
C VAL A 331 11.14 1.66 -15.21
N LYS A 332 10.60 2.80 -15.71
CA LYS A 332 11.35 3.70 -16.61
C LYS A 332 12.61 4.25 -15.94
N VAL A 333 12.51 4.67 -14.68
CA VAL A 333 13.67 5.18 -13.91
C VAL A 333 14.74 4.10 -13.76
N VAL A 334 14.36 2.88 -13.37
CA VAL A 334 15.29 1.76 -13.21
C VAL A 334 15.98 1.44 -14.54
N LYS A 335 15.21 1.27 -15.62
CA LYS A 335 15.77 0.93 -16.94
C LYS A 335 16.71 2.03 -17.46
N ALA A 336 16.27 3.29 -17.43
CA ALA A 336 17.07 4.41 -17.94
C ALA A 336 18.40 4.55 -17.19
N TYR A 337 18.42 4.42 -15.86
CA TYR A 337 19.67 4.44 -15.10
C TYR A 337 20.54 3.23 -15.45
N ASN A 338 19.96 2.02 -15.46
CA ASN A 338 20.72 0.80 -15.74
C ASN A 338 21.40 0.83 -17.13
N GLU A 339 20.72 1.38 -18.15
CA GLU A 339 21.20 1.56 -19.53
C GLU A 339 22.26 2.68 -19.62
N SER A 340 22.06 3.81 -18.93
CA SER A 340 23.04 4.91 -18.92
C SER A 340 24.42 4.49 -18.38
N GLU A 341 24.43 3.52 -17.46
CA GLU A 341 25.64 2.96 -16.87
C GLU A 341 26.30 1.87 -17.71
N SER A 342 25.57 1.18 -18.60
CA SER A 342 26.19 0.26 -19.56
C SER A 342 26.94 1.00 -20.66
N ASP A 343 26.49 2.21 -21.02
CA ASP A 343 27.13 3.04 -22.03
C ASP A 343 28.30 3.88 -21.48
N GLY A 344 28.39 4.02 -20.15
CA GLY A 344 29.46 4.74 -19.44
C GLY A 344 30.76 3.96 -19.24
N GLY A 345 30.85 2.71 -19.73
CA GLY A 345 32.07 1.89 -19.71
C GLY A 345 33.03 2.14 -20.87
N ASN A 346 32.70 3.06 -21.79
CA ASN A 346 33.51 3.31 -22.98
C ASN A 346 33.32 4.73 -23.54
N LYS A 347 33.65 5.76 -22.75
CA LYS A 347 33.99 7.11 -23.26
C LYS A 347 35.04 7.78 -22.41
#